data_AF-A0A7W3H7G1-F1
#
_entry.id   AF-A0A7W3H7G1-F1
#
_cell.length_a   1.000
_cell.length_b   1.000
_cell.length_c   1.000
_cell.angle_alpha   90.00
_cell.angle_beta   90.00
_cell.angle_gamma   90.00
#
_symmetry.space_group_name_H-M   'P 1'
#
loop_
_entity.id
_entity.type
_entity.pdbx_description
1 polymer ?
#
loop_
_entity_poly.entity_id
_entity_poly.type
_entity_poly.pdbx_seq_one_letter_code
_entity_poly.pdbx_strand_id
1 'polypeptide(L)'
;MAKYELNSAEERYQPDSGDLVLANKLGIIDEQEMDTLESGLLLMLYEQLFIESQPPEALVFEHISRWHRQWLGNVYDWRGGCVMPT
;
A
#
# COMPACT_ATOMS: atom_id res chain seq x y z
N MET A 1 10.92 29.54 -4.89
CA MET A 1 9.52 29.18 -5.20
C MET A 1 9.37 27.68 -4.97
N ALA A 2 8.93 27.26 -3.79
CA ALA A 2 8.62 25.87 -3.49
C ALA A 2 7.09 25.72 -3.62
N LYS A 3 6.61 25.17 -4.73
CA LYS A 3 5.17 25.13 -5.01
C LYS A 3 4.50 23.85 -4.49
N TYR A 4 5.28 22.81 -4.16
CA TYR A 4 4.81 21.58 -3.54
C TYR A 4 5.94 21.02 -2.68
N GLU A 5 5.81 21.05 -1.35
CA GLU A 5 6.60 20.15 -0.51
C GLU A 5 5.92 18.79 -0.57
N LEU A 6 6.32 17.98 -1.55
CA LEU A 6 5.94 16.58 -1.61
C LEU A 6 6.84 15.80 -0.65
N ASN A 7 6.62 16.05 0.65
CA ASN A 7 7.24 15.29 1.74
C ASN A 7 6.37 14.10 2.14
N SER A 8 5.54 13.59 1.23
CA SER A 8 4.73 12.41 1.47
C SER A 8 5.64 11.19 1.56
N ALA A 9 5.41 10.34 2.56
CA ALA A 9 6.13 9.07 2.72
C ALA A 9 6.07 8.17 1.48
N GLU A 10 5.08 8.42 0.61
CA GLU A 10 4.83 7.73 -0.67
C GLU A 10 5.89 8.00 -1.75
N GLU A 11 6.72 9.05 -1.61
CA GLU A 11 7.78 9.38 -2.59
C GLU A 11 9.19 9.09 -2.05
N ARG A 12 9.29 8.55 -0.83
CA ARG A 12 10.57 8.23 -0.22
C ARG A 12 10.95 6.81 -0.59
N TYR A 13 12.20 6.62 -0.95
CA TYR A 13 12.78 5.30 -1.11
C TYR A 13 13.35 4.82 0.22
N GLN A 14 13.37 3.50 0.40
CA GLN A 14 14.07 2.88 1.51
C GLN A 14 15.57 3.19 1.37
N PRO A 15 16.23 3.71 2.42
CA PRO A 15 17.68 3.86 2.42
C PRO A 15 18.37 2.56 2.01
N ASP A 16 19.44 2.66 1.24
CA ASP A 16 20.22 1.52 0.73
C ASP A 16 19.52 0.62 -0.31
N SER A 17 18.31 0.96 -0.76
CA SER A 17 17.63 0.26 -1.87
C SER A 17 18.05 0.70 -3.27
N GLY A 18 18.86 1.76 -3.39
CA GLY A 18 19.23 2.33 -4.69
C GLY A 18 18.05 2.96 -5.44
N ASP A 19 17.09 3.52 -4.70
CA ASP A 19 15.85 4.11 -5.23
C ASP A 19 14.94 3.10 -5.97
N LEU A 20 15.05 1.81 -5.61
CA LEU A 20 14.23 0.73 -6.19
C LEU A 20 13.02 0.38 -5.34
N VAL A 21 13.12 0.54 -4.01
CA VAL A 21 12.07 0.12 -3.08
C VAL A 21 11.55 1.33 -2.31
N LEU A 22 10.22 1.48 -2.25
CA LEU A 22 9.59 2.54 -1.47
C LEU A 22 9.83 2.35 0.03
N ALA A 23 9.90 3.46 0.76
CA ALA A 23 10.11 3.48 2.19
C ALA A 23 9.01 2.70 2.90
N ASN A 24 9.40 1.63 3.56
CA ASN A 24 8.49 0.65 4.13
C ASN A 24 8.80 0.39 5.61
N LYS A 25 7.79 -0.08 6.35
CA LYS A 25 7.90 -0.37 7.78
C LYS A 25 8.85 -1.51 8.11
N LEU A 26 9.10 -2.37 7.13
CA LEU A 26 9.82 -3.62 7.29
C LEU A 26 11.32 -3.47 7.01
N GLY A 27 11.74 -2.32 6.48
CA GLY A 27 13.13 -2.06 6.13
C GLY A 27 13.63 -2.84 4.93
N ILE A 28 12.74 -3.34 4.07
CA ILE A 28 13.09 -4.12 2.88
C ILE A 28 13.74 -3.20 1.86
N ILE A 29 14.95 -3.57 1.41
CA ILE A 29 15.73 -2.83 0.42
C ILE A 29 15.80 -3.51 -0.94
N ASP A 30 15.46 -4.80 -1.00
CA ASP A 30 15.50 -5.61 -2.21
C ASP A 30 14.14 -5.59 -2.92
N GLU A 31 14.15 -5.31 -4.23
CA GLU A 31 12.92 -5.18 -5.02
C GLU A 31 12.16 -6.50 -5.15
N GLN A 32 12.88 -7.63 -5.22
CA GLN A 32 12.28 -8.95 -5.42
C GLN A 32 11.66 -9.46 -4.11
N GLU A 33 12.30 -9.14 -2.97
CA GLU A 33 11.72 -9.37 -1.64
C GLU A 33 10.44 -8.55 -1.46
N MET A 34 10.44 -7.27 -1.83
CA MET A 34 9.25 -6.42 -1.76
C MET A 34 8.12 -6.95 -2.65
N ASP A 35 8.41 -7.26 -3.91
CA ASP A 35 7.43 -7.79 -4.86
C ASP A 35 6.81 -9.11 -4.39
N THR A 36 7.64 -10.01 -3.84
CA THR A 36 7.19 -11.29 -3.27
C THR A 36 6.26 -11.06 -2.08
N LEU A 37 6.62 -10.13 -1.20
CA LEU A 37 5.81 -9.79 -0.03
C LEU A 37 4.46 -9.18 -0.44
N GLU A 38 4.48 -8.18 -1.32
CA GLU A 38 3.28 -7.50 -1.80
C GLU A 38 2.33 -8.48 -2.48
N SER A 39 2.86 -9.31 -3.38
CA SER A 39 2.09 -10.36 -4.07
C SER A 39 1.52 -11.40 -3.10
N GLY A 40 2.30 -11.80 -2.09
CA GLY A 40 1.84 -12.73 -1.04
C GLY A 40 0.69 -12.15 -0.22
N LEU A 41 0.81 -10.90 0.23
CA LEU A 41 -0.25 -10.23 0.99
C LEU A 41 -1.51 -10.01 0.13
N LEU A 42 -1.36 -9.74 -1.17
CA LEU A 42 -2.48 -9.58 -2.09
C LEU A 42 -3.25 -10.90 -2.23
N LEU A 43 -2.54 -12.03 -2.34
CA LEU A 43 -3.15 -13.35 -2.40
C LEU A 43 -3.92 -13.66 -1.12
N MET A 44 -3.33 -13.42 0.05
CA MET A 44 -4.02 -13.62 1.34
C MET A 44 -5.30 -12.78 1.44
N LEU A 45 -5.25 -11.53 1.00
CA LEU A 45 -6.44 -10.67 0.97
C LEU A 45 -7.49 -11.20 0.01
N TYR A 46 -7.08 -11.69 -1.17
CA TYR A 46 -7.98 -12.29 -2.13
C TYR A 46 -8.70 -13.52 -1.55
N GLU A 47 -7.97 -14.43 -0.91
CA GLU A 47 -8.56 -15.61 -0.26
C GLU A 47 -9.56 -15.21 0.82
N GLN A 48 -9.21 -14.24 1.67
CA GLN A 48 -10.11 -13.72 2.70
C GLN A 48 -11.40 -13.11 2.10
N LEU A 49 -11.29 -12.35 1.01
CA LEU A 49 -12.41 -11.62 0.41
C LEU A 49 -13.35 -12.48 -0.43
N PHE A 50 -12.81 -13.48 -1.13
CA PHE A 50 -13.56 -14.23 -2.14
C PHE A 50 -13.80 -15.70 -1.78
N ILE A 51 -13.01 -16.26 -0.85
CA ILE A 51 -13.15 -17.65 -0.42
C ILE A 51 -13.79 -17.70 0.97
N GLU A 52 -13.25 -16.94 1.92
CA GLU A 52 -13.71 -16.98 3.32
C GLU A 52 -14.92 -16.09 3.59
N SER A 53 -15.07 -15.00 2.84
CA SER A 53 -16.19 -14.06 2.97
C SER A 53 -17.05 -14.01 1.72
N GLN A 54 -18.29 -13.55 1.89
CA GLN A 54 -19.20 -13.36 0.78
C GLN A 54 -18.89 -12.01 0.11
N PRO A 55 -18.56 -12.00 -1.20
CA PRO A 55 -18.27 -10.75 -1.87
C PRO A 55 -19.52 -9.85 -1.87
N PRO A 56 -19.34 -8.53 -1.77
CA PRO A 56 -20.46 -7.59 -1.83
C PRO A 56 -21.17 -7.70 -3.19
N GLU A 57 -22.49 -7.57 -3.17
CA GLU A 57 -23.33 -7.67 -4.38
C GLU A 57 -22.96 -6.60 -5.43
N ALA A 58 -22.42 -5.47 -4.98
CA ALA A 58 -21.88 -4.42 -5.84
C ALA A 58 -20.47 -4.00 -5.39
N LEU A 59 -19.55 -3.93 -6.36
CA LEU A 59 -18.21 -3.36 -6.17
C LEU A 59 -18.27 -1.84 -6.33
N VAL A 60 -18.01 -1.12 -5.24
CA VAL A 60 -17.89 0.34 -5.23
C VAL A 60 -16.46 0.74 -4.87
N PHE A 61 -16.10 1.97 -5.23
CA PHE A 61 -14.78 2.54 -4.98
C PHE A 61 -14.34 2.44 -3.51
N GLU A 62 -15.28 2.56 -2.56
CA GLU A 62 -14.98 2.43 -1.14
C GLU A 62 -14.43 1.04 -0.77
N HIS A 63 -14.94 -0.03 -1.40
CA HIS A 63 -14.43 -1.39 -1.18
C HIS A 63 -12.97 -1.49 -1.61
N ILE A 64 -12.66 -1.06 -2.82
CA ILE A 64 -11.29 -1.08 -3.37
C ILE A 64 -10.35 -0.23 -2.51
N SER A 65 -10.79 0.97 -2.12
CA SER A 65 -10.00 1.85 -1.26
C SER A 65 -9.69 1.23 0.10
N ARG A 66 -10.66 0.52 0.69
CA ARG A 66 -10.49 -0.17 1.97
C ARG A 66 -9.55 -1.36 1.85
N TRP A 67 -9.71 -2.16 0.80
CA TRP A 67 -8.85 -3.31 0.50
C TRP A 67 -7.40 -2.88 0.25
N HIS A 68 -7.19 -1.81 -0.52
CA HIS A 68 -5.87 -1.24 -0.75
C HIS A 68 -5.19 -0.82 0.56
N ARG A 69 -5.93 -0.17 1.48
CA ARG A 69 -5.42 0.17 2.81
C ARG A 69 -5.15 -1.05 3.69
N GLN A 70 -5.94 -2.11 3.58
CA GLN A 70 -5.73 -3.35 4.33
C GLN A 70 -4.51 -4.12 3.82
N TRP A 71 -4.33 -4.16 2.51
CA TRP A 71 -3.19 -4.81 1.86
C TRP A 71 -1.89 -4.10 2.18
N LEU A 72 -1.79 -2.82 1.80
CA LEU A 72 -0.54 -2.06 1.87
C LEU A 72 -0.31 -1.35 3.20
N GLY A 73 -1.33 -1.23 4.05
CA GLY A 73 -1.20 -0.61 5.36
C GLY A 73 -0.28 -1.37 6.31
N ASN A 74 -0.03 -2.66 6.04
CA ASN A 74 0.94 -3.47 6.80
C ASN A 74 2.38 -3.22 6.35
N VAL A 75 2.59 -2.88 5.08
CA VAL A 75 3.92 -2.69 4.47
C VAL A 75 4.38 -1.25 4.59
N TYR A 76 3.47 -0.30 4.37
CA TYR A 76 3.81 1.11 4.24
C TYR A 76 3.19 1.97 5.33
N ASP A 77 3.85 3.09 5.60
CA ASP A 77 3.47 4.04 6.67
C ASP A 77 2.50 5.13 6.24
N TRP A 78 2.05 5.15 4.97
CA TRP A 78 1.04 6.09 4.49
C TRP A 78 -0.35 5.74 5.06
N ARG A 79 -0.53 6.02 6.35
CA ARG A 79 -1.84 6.19 6.96
C ARG A 79 -2.51 7.42 6.33
N GLY A 80 -3.31 7.19 5.30
CA GLY A 80 -4.49 8.01 4.99
C GLY A 80 -4.27 9.51 4.83
N GLY A 81 -3.21 9.93 4.13
CA GLY A 81 -2.92 11.33 3.84
C GLY A 81 -3.65 11.92 2.64
N CYS A 82 -4.69 11.29 2.09
CA CYS A 82 -5.60 12.00 1.19
C CYS A 82 -6.66 12.70 2.06
N VAL A 83 -6.29 13.88 2.58
CA VAL A 83 -7.27 14.84 3.11
C VAL A 83 -8.13 15.26 1.92
N MET A 84 -9.32 14.67 1.81
CA MET A 84 -10.35 15.20 0.92
C MET A 84 -10.69 16.62 1.42
N PRO A 85 -10.61 17.66 0.58
CA PRO A 85 -11.12 18.97 0.96
C PRO A 85 -12.62 18.83 1.23
N THR A 86 -13.04 19.28 2.40
CA THR A 86 -14.45 19.40 2.80
C THR A 86 -15.12 20.54 2.04
#